data_AF-A0A3E0C219-F1
#
_entry.id   AF-A0A3E0C219-F1
#
_cell.length_a   1.000
_cell.length_b   1.000
_cell.length_c   1.000
_cell.angle_alpha   90.00
_cell.angle_beta   90.00
_cell.angle_gamma   90.00
#
_symmetry.space_group_name_H-M   'P 1'
#
loop_
_entity.id
_entity.type
_entity.pdbx_description
1 polymer ?
#
loop_
_entity_poly.entity_id
_entity_poly.type
_entity_poly.pdbx_seq_one_letter_code
_entity_poly.pdbx_strand_id
1 'polypeptide(L)'
;MKPARLLQWCIGSLAVWFALGTAFAWGSQQLSFEIPLWLADFVRWLLRSLYPDWTPDAYDIEAWTNSLLIVSGYLIAAVVVGFISVFASKRLSSRR
;
A
#
# COMPACT_ATOMS: atom_id res chain seq x y z
N MET A 1 29.42 3.59 -2.38
CA MET A 1 29.08 4.29 -1.11
C MET A 1 29.66 3.46 0.03
N LYS A 2 30.10 4.06 1.15
CA LYS A 2 30.55 3.27 2.31
C LYS A 2 29.38 2.38 2.79
N PRO A 3 29.60 1.09 3.15
CA PRO A 3 28.54 0.14 3.49
C PRO A 3 27.61 0.66 4.60
N ALA A 4 28.16 1.37 5.58
CA ALA A 4 27.39 2.02 6.65
C ALA A 4 26.37 3.06 6.15
N ARG A 5 26.70 3.84 5.11
CA ARG A 5 25.76 4.82 4.53
C ARG A 5 24.64 4.17 3.73
N LEU A 6 24.92 3.04 3.08
CA LEU A 6 23.92 2.30 2.32
C LEU A 6 22.91 1.65 3.26
N LEU A 7 23.40 1.05 4.35
CA LEU A 7 22.56 0.50 5.41
C LEU A 7 21.64 1.57 6.04
N GLN A 8 22.17 2.74 6.37
CA GLN A 8 21.38 3.87 6.89
C GLN A 8 20.28 4.31 5.92
N TRP A 9 20.57 4.37 4.62
CA TRP A 9 19.60 4.70 3.58
C TRP A 9 18.51 3.64 3.45
N CYS A 10 18.86 2.35 3.48
CA CYS A 10 17.90 1.25 3.44
C CYS A 10 16.97 1.27 4.67
N ILE A 11 17.53 1.41 5.87
CA ILE A 11 16.75 1.47 7.12
C ILE A 11 15.82 2.69 7.11
N GLY A 12 16.32 3.87 6.70
CA GLY A 12 15.50 5.07 6.60
C GLY A 12 14.36 4.93 5.60
N SER A 13 14.63 4.34 4.43
CA SER A 13 13.61 4.10 3.40
C SER A 13 12.54 3.11 3.88
N LEU A 14 12.95 2.06 4.60
CA LEU A 14 12.04 1.06 5.16
C LEU A 14 11.17 1.65 6.29
N ALA A 15 11.75 2.50 7.14
CA ALA A 15 11.01 3.21 8.17
C ALA A 15 9.98 4.18 7.58
N VAL A 16 10.35 4.95 6.55
CA VAL A 16 9.43 5.86 5.85
C VAL A 16 8.33 5.07 5.14
N TRP A 17 8.68 3.97 4.47
CA TRP A 17 7.71 3.08 3.83
C TRP A 17 6.68 2.56 4.84
N PHE A 18 7.15 2.07 5.98
CA PHE A 18 6.28 1.53 7.02
C PHE A 18 5.38 2.60 7.65
N ALA A 19 5.93 3.78 7.93
CA ALA A 19 5.17 4.90 8.48
C ALA A 19 4.09 5.39 7.50
N LEU A 20 4.44 5.56 6.22
CA LEU A 20 3.49 5.96 5.18
C LEU A 20 2.42 4.89 4.96
N GLY A 21 2.80 3.63 4.82
CA GLY A 21 1.86 2.52 4.64
C GLY A 21 0.87 2.42 5.79
N THR A 22 1.36 2.57 7.03
CA THR A 22 0.51 2.59 8.24
C THR A 22 -0.43 3.80 8.26
N ALA A 23 0.07 5.00 7.92
CA ALA A 23 -0.75 6.20 7.90
C ALA A 23 -1.87 6.11 6.84
N PHE A 24 -1.57 5.60 5.65
CA PHE A 24 -2.56 5.38 4.60
C PHE A 24 -3.58 4.30 4.98
N ALA A 25 -3.11 3.18 5.52
CA ALA A 25 -3.98 2.11 6.01
C ALA A 25 -4.94 2.63 7.08
N TRP A 26 -4.43 3.35 8.07
CA TRP A 26 -5.25 3.87 9.16
C TRP A 26 -6.22 4.95 8.68
N GLY A 27 -5.78 5.85 7.78
CA GLY A 27 -6.67 6.82 7.14
C GLY A 27 -7.78 6.16 6.33
N SER A 28 -7.47 5.08 5.60
CA SER A 28 -8.47 4.34 4.82
C SER A 28 -9.50 3.64 5.70
N GLN A 29 -9.10 3.14 6.87
CA GLN A 29 -10.00 2.56 7.86
C GLN A 29 -10.91 3.60 8.53
N GLN A 30 -10.49 4.86 8.64
CA GLN A 30 -11.38 5.92 9.15
C GLN A 30 -12.38 6.42 8.10
N LEU A 31 -12.11 6.17 6.81
CA LEU A 31 -13.03 6.47 5.71
C LEU A 31 -14.08 5.36 5.48
N SER A 32 -14.04 4.28 6.25
CA SER A 32 -14.91 3.09 6.08
C SER A 32 -16.38 3.30 6.47
N PHE A 33 -16.78 4.52 6.88
CA PHE A 33 -18.16 4.77 7.31
C PHE A 33 -19.20 4.43 6.23
N GLU A 34 -18.84 4.49 4.95
CA GLU A 34 -19.64 3.93 3.86
C GLU A 34 -18.72 3.41 2.74
N ILE A 35 -18.66 2.09 2.55
CA ILE A 35 -17.98 1.51 1.38
C ILE A 35 -18.78 1.92 0.13
N PRO A 36 -18.17 2.59 -0.86
CA PRO A 36 -18.87 2.95 -2.08
C PRO A 36 -19.42 1.70 -2.80
N LEU A 37 -20.65 1.79 -3.32
CA LEU A 37 -21.31 0.65 -3.98
C LEU A 37 -20.46 0.04 -5.11
N TRP A 38 -19.81 0.89 -5.92
CA TRP A 38 -18.94 0.42 -7.00
C TRP A 38 -17.77 -0.42 -6.49
N LEU A 39 -17.23 -0.10 -5.31
CA LEU A 39 -16.11 -0.81 -4.70
C LEU A 39 -16.59 -2.14 -4.11
N ALA A 40 -17.75 -2.14 -3.45
CA ALA A 40 -18.38 -3.36 -2.96
C ALA A 40 -18.69 -4.34 -4.10
N ASP A 41 -19.21 -3.85 -5.23
CA ASP A 41 -19.49 -4.67 -6.41
C ASP A 41 -18.21 -5.21 -7.07
N PHE A 42 -17.16 -4.39 -7.13
CA PHE A 42 -15.84 -4.84 -7.58
C PHE A 42 -15.30 -5.97 -6.69
N VAL A 43 -15.35 -5.82 -5.38
CA VAL A 43 -14.88 -6.84 -4.43
C VAL A 43 -15.72 -8.11 -4.54
N ARG A 44 -17.05 -7.99 -4.67
CA ARG A 44 -17.94 -9.13 -4.89
C ARG A 44 -17.60 -9.87 -6.19
N TRP A 45 -17.35 -9.14 -7.28
CA TRP A 45 -16.91 -9.73 -8.54
C TRP A 45 -15.56 -10.43 -8.42
N LEU A 46 -14.60 -9.82 -7.75
CA LEU A 46 -13.27 -10.39 -7.50
C LEU A 46 -13.38 -11.69 -6.71
N LEU A 47 -14.16 -11.69 -5.62
CA LEU A 47 -14.36 -12.86 -4.77
C LEU A 47 -15.02 -14.01 -5.51
N ARG A 48 -16.06 -13.75 -6.31
CA ARG A 48 -16.68 -14.77 -7.16
C ARG A 48 -15.73 -15.33 -8.23
N SER A 49 -14.80 -14.51 -8.71
CA SER A 49 -13.80 -14.96 -9.70
C SER A 49 -12.76 -15.88 -9.07
N LEU A 50 -12.41 -15.66 -7.81
CA LEU A 50 -11.45 -16.49 -7.06
C LEU A 50 -12.11 -17.73 -6.43
N TYR A 51 -13.36 -17.60 -6.00
CA TYR A 51 -14.14 -18.63 -5.30
C TYR A 51 -15.57 -18.69 -5.91
N PRO A 52 -15.75 -19.40 -7.03
CA PRO A 52 -17.01 -19.41 -7.78
C PRO A 52 -18.20 -19.96 -7.00
N ASP A 53 -17.94 -20.95 -6.13
CA ASP A 53 -18.97 -21.65 -5.35
C ASP A 53 -19.30 -20.94 -4.02
N TRP A 54 -18.60 -19.86 -3.70
CA TRP A 54 -18.77 -19.12 -2.45
C TRP A 54 -19.56 -17.83 -2.67
N THR A 55 -20.57 -17.61 -1.83
CA THR A 55 -21.36 -16.37 -1.81
C THR A 55 -20.88 -15.48 -0.67
N PRO A 56 -20.08 -14.44 -0.96
CA PRO A 56 -19.56 -13.57 0.09
C PRO A 56 -20.71 -12.76 0.71
N ASP A 57 -20.75 -12.74 2.05
CA ASP A 57 -21.69 -11.92 2.79
C ASP A 57 -21.19 -10.47 2.93
N ALA A 58 -21.93 -9.62 3.65
CA ALA A 58 -21.55 -8.22 3.83
C ALA A 58 -20.25 -8.06 4.63
N TYR A 59 -20.02 -8.94 5.61
CA TYR A 59 -18.83 -8.91 6.47
C TYR A 59 -17.58 -9.32 5.68
N ASP A 60 -17.71 -10.33 4.82
CA ASP A 60 -16.64 -10.75 3.91
C ASP A 60 -16.23 -9.60 2.98
N ILE A 61 -17.21 -8.93 2.36
CA ILE A 61 -16.94 -7.81 1.45
C ILE A 61 -16.20 -6.69 2.19
N GLU A 62 -16.61 -6.35 3.42
CA GLU A 62 -15.93 -5.35 4.24
C GLU A 62 -14.48 -5.77 4.57
N ALA A 63 -14.28 -7.01 5.03
CA ALA A 63 -12.97 -7.53 5.40
C ALA A 63 -12.00 -7.54 4.20
N TRP A 64 -12.48 -7.96 3.03
CA TRP A 64 -11.70 -7.95 1.79
C TRP A 64 -11.43 -6.53 1.28
N THR A 65 -12.41 -5.64 1.38
CA THR A 65 -12.23 -4.21 1.02
C THR A 65 -11.15 -3.58 1.90
N ASN A 66 -11.21 -3.77 3.21
CA ASN A 66 -10.22 -3.26 4.15
C ASN A 66 -8.82 -3.83 3.85
N SER A 67 -8.74 -5.13 3.58
CA SER A 67 -7.47 -5.78 3.22
C SER A 67 -6.88 -5.21 1.93
N LEU A 68 -7.70 -4.99 0.90
CA LEU A 68 -7.28 -4.38 -0.36
C LEU A 68 -6.80 -2.94 -0.15
N LEU A 69 -7.49 -2.14 0.67
CA LEU A 69 -7.09 -0.76 0.97
C LEU A 69 -5.75 -0.71 1.72
N ILE A 70 -5.54 -1.59 2.70
CA ILE A 70 -4.26 -1.71 3.42
C ILE A 70 -3.15 -2.05 2.44
N VAL A 71 -3.31 -3.12 1.66
CA VAL A 71 -2.30 -3.56 0.68
C VAL A 71 -2.00 -2.46 -0.32
N SER A 72 -3.03 -1.78 -0.84
CA SER A 72 -2.88 -0.65 -1.77
C SER A 72 -2.11 0.50 -1.14
N GLY A 73 -2.38 0.85 0.12
CA GLY A 73 -1.64 1.88 0.85
C GLY A 73 -0.15 1.58 0.96
N TYR A 74 0.21 0.34 1.29
CA TYR A 74 1.61 -0.10 1.32
C TYR A 74 2.28 -0.11 -0.05
N LEU A 75 1.55 -0.49 -1.11
CA LEU A 75 2.05 -0.44 -2.49
C LEU A 75 2.30 0.99 -2.95
N ILE A 76 1.38 1.92 -2.67
CA ILE A 76 1.55 3.35 -2.97
C ILE A 76 2.78 3.90 -2.23
N ALA A 77 2.90 3.59 -0.92
CA ALA A 77 4.07 3.98 -0.14
C ALA A 77 5.37 3.43 -0.74
N ALA A 78 5.37 2.18 -1.21
CA ALA A 78 6.55 1.56 -1.84
C ALA A 78 6.96 2.30 -3.12
N VAL A 79 5.99 2.65 -3.97
CA VAL A 79 6.22 3.43 -5.19
C VAL A 79 6.81 4.80 -4.86
N VAL A 80 6.25 5.51 -3.88
CA VAL A 80 6.74 6.83 -3.45
C VAL A 80 8.18 6.75 -2.95
N VAL A 81 8.48 5.80 -2.05
CA VAL A 81 9.83 5.61 -1.51
C VAL A 81 10.82 5.20 -2.62
N GLY A 82 10.40 4.31 -3.52
CA GLY A 82 11.20 3.91 -4.68
C GLY A 82 11.54 5.09 -5.59
N PHE A 83 10.55 5.92 -5.91
CA PHE A 83 10.74 7.10 -6.76
C PHE A 83 11.68 8.13 -6.12
N ILE A 84 11.50 8.43 -4.83
CA ILE A 84 12.38 9.31 -4.07
C ILE A 84 13.81 8.76 -4.05
N SER A 85 13.97 7.45 -3.85
CA SER A 85 15.26 6.77 -3.83
C SER A 85 15.99 6.88 -5.18
N VAL A 86 15.26 6.70 -6.30
CA VAL A 86 15.81 6.87 -7.65
C VAL A 86 16.23 8.32 -7.89
N PHE A 87 15.39 9.29 -7.51
CA PHE A 87 15.69 10.71 -7.70
C PHE A 87 16.91 11.15 -6.85
N ALA A 88 16.97 10.72 -5.59
CA ALA A 88 18.11 10.95 -4.71
C ALA A 88 19.40 10.37 -5.29
N SER A 89 19.33 9.16 -5.86
CA SER A 89 20.47 8.50 -6.49
C SER A 89 20.98 9.25 -7.72
N LYS A 90 20.08 9.68 -8.62
CA LYS A 90 20.43 10.50 -9.79
C LYS A 90 21.06 11.85 -9.40
N ARG A 91 20.53 12.50 -8.35
CA ARG A 91 21.07 13.77 -7.85
C ARG A 91 22.47 13.61 -7.23
N LEU A 92 22.72 12.48 -6.57
CA LEU A 92 24.03 12.17 -6.00
C LEU A 92 25.07 11.80 -7.06
N SER A 93 24.67 11.08 -8.13
CA SER A 93 25.59 10.74 -9.23
C SER A 93 25.95 11.96 -10.07
N SER A 94 25.04 12.91 -10.28
CA SER A 94 25.31 14.15 -11.03
C SER A 94 26.24 15.13 -10.32
N ARG A 95 26.47 14.98 -9.00
CA ARG A 95 27.34 15.85 -8.20
C ARG A 95 28.76 15.27 -8.00
N ARG A 96 29.02 14.08 -8.54
CA ARG A 96 30.34 13.46 -8.58
C ARG A 96 30.90 13.57 -9.98
#